data_AF-B3RCI3-F1
#
_entry.id   AF-B3RCI3-F1
#
_cell.length_a   1.000
_cell.length_b   1.000
_cell.length_c   1.000
_cell.angle_alpha   90.00
_cell.angle_beta   90.00
_cell.angle_gamma   90.00
#
_symmetry.space_group_name_H-M   'P 1'
#
loop_
_entity.id
_entity.type
_entity.pdbx_description
1 polymer ?
#
loop_
_entity_poly.entity_id
_entity_poly.type
_entity_poly.pdbx_seq_one_letter_code
_entity_poly.pdbx_strand_id
1 'polypeptide(L)'
;MANFHALRLPAPRALELRIDVELAPAEIERELDALHGRIGRPGDRLHAMPALPAGAPGLRLRYRQADGEYYVYVEDVMQRRLAGYTVFNRLIEVGRRADPWVRAPHSKFAPAYQRRGLARSLYRWALDGGLCLLSGARQSAGAHALWQALAPDYAMGYVDLRGKTLTWLGDAVDAATRDGLHTRMLLLGRGWTLEAFMARTGMY
;
A
#
# COMPACT_ATOMS: atom_id res chain seq x y z
N MET A 1 31.62 -47.15 -18.61
CA MET A 1 30.22 -46.75 -18.86
C MET A 1 29.54 -46.65 -17.49
N ALA A 2 28.89 -45.57 -17.06
CA ALA A 2 28.29 -44.45 -17.77
C ALA A 2 28.35 -43.15 -16.94
N ASN A 3 28.48 -42.03 -17.65
CA ASN A 3 28.26 -40.66 -17.19
C ASN A 3 26.77 -40.42 -16.89
N PHE A 4 26.45 -39.69 -15.83
CA PHE A 4 25.16 -39.01 -15.69
C PHE A 4 25.38 -37.51 -15.46
N HIS A 5 25.04 -36.76 -16.51
CA HIS A 5 24.97 -35.31 -16.55
C HIS A 5 23.96 -34.76 -15.54
N ALA A 6 24.36 -33.64 -14.94
CA ALA A 6 23.56 -32.61 -14.30
C ALA A 6 22.07 -32.58 -14.67
N LEU A 7 21.22 -32.96 -13.72
CA LEU A 7 19.83 -32.52 -13.69
C LEU A 7 19.78 -31.13 -13.05
N ARG A 8 19.81 -30.12 -13.92
CA ARG A 8 19.55 -28.72 -13.58
C ARG A 8 18.07 -28.60 -13.20
N LEU A 9 17.78 -28.58 -11.90
CA LEU A 9 16.44 -28.27 -11.41
C LEU A 9 16.04 -26.88 -11.95
N PRO A 10 14.86 -26.72 -12.59
CA PRO A 10 14.40 -25.41 -13.00
C PRO A 10 14.25 -24.52 -11.77
N ALA A 11 14.77 -23.29 -11.87
CA ALA A 11 14.58 -22.26 -10.86
C ALA A 11 13.08 -22.10 -10.58
N PRO A 12 12.66 -21.93 -9.30
CA PRO A 12 11.26 -21.75 -8.98
C PRO A 12 10.74 -20.52 -9.74
N ARG A 13 9.81 -20.75 -10.68
CA ARG A 13 8.98 -19.69 -11.23
C ARG A 13 8.28 -19.06 -10.03
N ALA A 14 8.47 -17.76 -9.85
CA ALA A 14 7.71 -16.98 -8.88
C ALA A 14 6.22 -17.27 -9.12
N LEU A 15 5.59 -17.93 -8.15
CA LEU A 15 4.14 -18.04 -8.06
C LEU A 15 3.62 -16.64 -7.70
N GLU A 16 3.51 -15.75 -8.69
CA GLU A 16 2.65 -14.57 -8.56
C GLU A 16 1.20 -15.00 -8.82
N LEU A 17 0.65 -15.74 -7.86
CA LEU A 17 -0.80 -15.88 -7.72
C LEU A 17 -1.30 -14.66 -6.93
N ARG A 18 -1.72 -13.62 -7.65
CA ARG A 18 -2.60 -12.57 -7.10
C ARG A 18 -3.90 -12.64 -7.89
N ILE A 19 -4.87 -13.34 -7.33
CA ILE A 19 -6.26 -13.28 -7.80
C ILE A 19 -6.69 -11.84 -7.53
N ASP A 20 -7.00 -11.07 -8.59
CA ASP A 20 -7.69 -9.80 -8.47
C ASP A 20 -9.11 -10.11 -7.94
N VAL A 21 -9.24 -10.28 -6.62
CA VAL A 21 -10.53 -10.52 -5.97
C VAL A 21 -11.18 -9.17 -5.75
N GLU A 22 -12.09 -8.79 -6.64
CA GLU A 22 -13.13 -7.83 -6.27
C GLU A 22 -13.99 -8.47 -5.19
N LEU A 23 -13.70 -8.15 -3.93
CA LEU A 23 -14.47 -8.63 -2.80
C LEU A 23 -15.88 -8.05 -2.87
N ALA A 24 -16.87 -8.91 -2.70
CA ALA A 24 -18.25 -8.45 -2.61
C ALA A 24 -18.40 -7.49 -1.42
N PRO A 25 -19.25 -6.46 -1.51
CA PRO A 25 -19.48 -5.51 -0.40
C PRO A 25 -19.70 -6.19 0.96
N ALA A 26 -20.50 -7.26 0.99
CA ALA A 26 -20.79 -8.03 2.19
C ALA A 26 -19.56 -8.76 2.76
N GLU A 27 -18.59 -9.14 1.92
CA GLU A 27 -17.33 -9.74 2.39
C GLU A 27 -16.46 -8.72 3.10
N ILE A 28 -16.39 -7.50 2.56
CA ILE A 28 -15.67 -6.38 3.18
C ILE A 28 -16.30 -6.06 4.55
N GLU A 29 -17.62 -5.97 4.62
CA GLU A 29 -18.32 -5.68 5.89
C GLU A 29 -18.08 -6.78 6.94
N ARG A 30 -18.20 -8.07 6.56
CA ARG A 30 -17.89 -9.18 7.47
C ARG A 30 -16.45 -9.15 7.97
N GLU A 31 -15.50 -8.83 7.10
CA GLU A 31 -14.09 -8.69 7.47
C GLU A 31 -13.88 -7.56 8.48
N LEU A 32 -14.52 -6.40 8.25
CA LEU A 32 -14.45 -5.24 9.14
C LEU A 32 -15.10 -5.52 10.50
N ASP A 33 -16.23 -6.22 10.54
CA ASP A 33 -16.88 -6.62 11.79
C ASP A 33 -16.01 -7.58 12.61
N ALA A 34 -15.39 -8.56 11.94
CA ALA A 34 -14.45 -9.49 12.58
C ALA A 34 -13.23 -8.75 13.16
N LEU A 35 -12.67 -7.79 12.42
CA LEU A 35 -11.57 -6.95 12.89
C LEU A 35 -11.99 -6.06 14.06
N HIS A 36 -13.17 -5.44 14.01
CA HIS A 36 -13.69 -4.60 15.08
C HIS A 36 -13.88 -5.39 16.38
N GLY A 37 -14.47 -6.59 16.28
CA GLY A 37 -14.62 -7.50 17.42
C GLY A 37 -13.28 -7.88 18.07
N ARG A 38 -12.21 -8.04 17.29
CA ARG A 38 -10.86 -8.28 17.81
C ARG A 38 -10.25 -7.07 18.49
N ILE A 39 -10.43 -5.86 17.92
CA ILE A 39 -9.98 -4.61 18.55
C ILE A 39 -10.64 -4.42 19.93
N GLY A 40 -11.92 -4.78 20.04
CA GLY A 40 -12.69 -4.68 21.28
C GLY A 40 -12.37 -5.76 22.33
N ARG A 41 -11.64 -6.83 21.98
CA ARG A 41 -11.44 -8.01 22.85
C ARG A 41 -10.15 -7.91 23.68
N PRO A 42 -10.21 -7.80 25.02
CA PRO A 42 -9.02 -7.85 25.86
C PRO A 42 -8.16 -9.09 25.58
N GLY A 43 -6.84 -8.91 25.50
CA GLY A 43 -5.90 -9.99 25.19
C GLY A 43 -5.67 -10.31 23.71
N ASP A 44 -6.49 -9.79 22.78
CA ASP A 44 -6.16 -9.86 21.34
C ASP A 44 -5.00 -8.89 21.02
N ARG A 45 -4.16 -9.25 20.05
CA ARG A 45 -3.04 -8.40 19.58
C ARG A 45 -3.50 -7.08 18.93
N LEU A 46 -4.75 -6.99 18.49
CA LEU A 46 -5.36 -5.74 18.01
C LEU A 46 -5.95 -4.90 19.15
N HIS A 47 -6.07 -5.48 20.34
CA HIS A 47 -6.54 -4.74 21.50
C HIS A 47 -5.51 -3.71 21.95
N ALA A 48 -5.98 -2.63 22.57
CA ALA A 48 -5.14 -1.55 23.11
C ALA A 48 -4.19 -0.84 22.10
N MET A 49 -4.42 -0.96 20.79
CA MET A 49 -3.72 -0.14 19.78
C MET A 49 -3.82 1.35 20.12
N PRO A 50 -2.75 2.14 19.91
CA PRO A 50 -2.81 3.59 20.04
C PRO A 50 -3.95 4.19 19.20
N ALA A 51 -4.55 5.25 19.73
CA ALA A 51 -5.63 5.98 19.08
C ALA A 51 -5.18 7.40 18.74
N LEU A 52 -5.53 7.85 17.53
CA LEU A 52 -5.35 9.23 17.09
C LEU A 52 -6.70 9.80 16.61
N PRO A 53 -6.97 11.11 16.76
CA PRO A 53 -8.10 11.74 16.09
C PRO A 53 -7.99 11.59 14.56
N ALA A 54 -9.09 11.28 13.88
CA ALA A 54 -9.10 11.11 12.42
C ALA A 54 -9.37 12.42 11.66
N GLY A 55 -9.49 13.56 12.35
CA GLY A 55 -9.81 14.86 11.73
C GLY A 55 -11.26 14.99 11.25
N ALA A 56 -12.11 13.98 11.48
CA ALA A 56 -13.55 14.01 11.19
C ALA A 56 -14.35 13.65 12.45
N PRO A 57 -15.51 14.30 12.71
CA PRO A 57 -16.35 14.00 13.85
C PRO A 57 -16.75 12.53 13.91
N GLY A 58 -16.65 11.92 15.09
CA GLY A 58 -17.02 10.51 15.29
C GLY A 58 -16.05 9.49 14.70
N LEU A 59 -14.97 9.91 14.03
CA LEU A 59 -13.95 9.01 13.50
C LEU A 59 -12.66 9.04 14.32
N ARG A 60 -12.07 7.86 14.52
CA ARG A 60 -10.82 7.64 15.25
C ARG A 60 -9.91 6.73 14.43
N LEU A 61 -8.63 7.05 14.40
CA LEU A 61 -7.61 6.16 13.84
C LEU A 61 -7.07 5.25 14.93
N ARG A 62 -6.92 3.97 14.61
CA ARG A 62 -6.19 2.99 15.42
C ARG A 62 -5.04 2.48 14.57
N TYR A 63 -3.83 2.44 15.09
CA TYR A 63 -2.69 1.99 14.28
C TYR A 63 -1.79 1.01 15.01
N ARG A 64 -1.06 0.22 14.24
CA ARG A 64 0.03 -0.64 14.71
C ARG A 64 1.06 -0.84 13.62
N GLN A 65 2.26 -1.25 14.04
CA GLN A 65 3.31 -1.69 13.14
C GLN A 65 3.62 -3.17 13.39
N ALA A 66 3.78 -3.95 12.33
CA ALA A 66 4.19 -5.35 12.41
C ALA A 66 4.96 -5.73 11.15
N ASP A 67 6.11 -6.41 11.30
CA ASP A 67 6.99 -6.84 10.19
C ASP A 67 7.32 -5.74 9.17
N GLY A 68 7.52 -4.52 9.66
CA GLY A 68 7.79 -3.34 8.82
C GLY A 68 6.56 -2.76 8.12
N GLU A 69 5.38 -3.35 8.23
CA GLU A 69 4.13 -2.85 7.68
C GLU A 69 3.42 -1.93 8.68
N TYR A 70 2.63 -0.97 8.16
CA TYR A 70 1.78 -0.12 8.99
C TYR A 70 0.32 -0.42 8.74
N TYR A 71 -0.41 -0.77 9.79
CA TYR A 71 -1.85 -1.04 9.75
C TYR A 71 -2.55 0.16 10.37
N VAL A 72 -3.43 0.80 9.61
CA VAL A 72 -4.22 1.95 10.08
C VAL A 72 -5.70 1.67 9.87
N TYR A 73 -6.44 1.54 10.96
CA TYR A 73 -7.88 1.28 10.99
C TYR A 73 -8.63 2.57 11.27
N VAL A 74 -9.77 2.75 10.61
CA VAL A 74 -10.69 3.87 10.84
C VAL A 74 -11.89 3.33 11.61
N GLU A 75 -12.01 3.70 12.87
CA GLU A 75 -13.13 3.38 13.75
C GLU A 75 -14.16 4.52 13.72
N ASP A 76 -15.42 4.17 13.48
CA ASP A 76 -16.56 5.05 13.72
C ASP A 76 -17.07 4.79 15.15
N VAL A 77 -16.73 5.69 16.06
CA VAL A 77 -17.06 5.53 17.49
C VAL A 77 -18.54 5.77 17.76
N MET A 78 -19.24 6.51 16.91
CA MET A 78 -20.67 6.78 17.07
C MET A 78 -21.49 5.55 16.66
N GLN A 79 -21.08 4.89 15.58
CA GLN A 79 -21.72 3.67 15.07
C GLN A 79 -21.12 2.39 15.66
N ARG A 80 -20.09 2.50 16.50
CA ARG A 80 -19.38 1.38 17.15
C ARG A 80 -18.95 0.30 16.17
N ARG A 81 -18.31 0.69 15.06
CA ARG A 81 -17.84 -0.22 14.00
C ARG A 81 -16.58 0.28 13.32
N LEU A 82 -15.94 -0.56 12.51
CA LEU A 82 -14.88 -0.12 11.59
C LEU A 82 -15.49 0.42 10.28
N ALA A 83 -15.07 1.62 9.90
CA ALA A 83 -15.37 2.22 8.60
C ALA A 83 -14.52 1.61 7.48
N GLY A 84 -13.30 1.20 7.82
CA GLY A 84 -12.32 0.66 6.88
C GLY A 84 -10.92 0.65 7.46
N TYR A 85 -9.95 0.33 6.62
CA TYR A 85 -8.54 0.38 6.95
C TYR A 85 -7.66 0.58 5.71
N THR A 86 -6.42 1.01 5.94
CA THR A 86 -5.32 0.92 4.97
C THR A 86 -4.17 0.17 5.62
N VAL A 87 -3.63 -0.82 4.92
CA VAL A 87 -2.34 -1.41 5.24
C VAL A 87 -1.30 -0.85 4.29
N PHE A 88 -0.27 -0.22 4.82
CA PHE A 88 0.92 0.18 4.08
C PHE A 88 1.88 -1.01 4.11
N ASN A 89 1.74 -1.87 3.10
CA ASN A 89 2.48 -3.12 3.00
C ASN A 89 3.95 -2.84 2.73
N ARG A 90 4.79 -3.66 3.33
CA ARG A 90 6.18 -3.79 2.94
C ARG A 90 6.24 -4.43 1.55
N LEU A 91 7.20 -4.00 0.73
CA LEU A 91 7.37 -4.50 -0.63
C LEU A 91 8.63 -5.37 -0.69
N ILE A 92 8.45 -6.69 -0.70
CA ILE A 92 9.57 -7.64 -0.85
C ILE A 92 10.25 -7.53 -2.21
N GLU A 93 9.54 -6.93 -3.16
CA GLU A 93 9.92 -6.70 -4.54
C GLU A 93 10.90 -5.53 -4.68
N VAL A 94 11.08 -4.68 -3.66
CA VAL A 94 12.08 -3.60 -3.68
C VAL A 94 13.39 -4.01 -2.98
N GLY A 95 14.48 -3.32 -3.33
CA GLY A 95 15.78 -3.55 -2.74
C GLY A 95 15.87 -3.09 -1.29
N ARG A 96 16.82 -3.65 -0.53
CA ARG A 96 17.02 -3.37 0.91
C ARG A 96 17.22 -1.88 1.24
N ARG A 97 17.73 -1.09 0.29
CA ARG A 97 17.92 0.36 0.43
C ARG A 97 16.61 1.15 0.33
N ALA A 98 15.67 0.68 -0.48
CA ALA A 98 14.35 1.29 -0.66
C ALA A 98 13.33 0.80 0.37
N ASP A 99 13.47 -0.44 0.83
CA ASP A 99 12.57 -1.13 1.77
C ASP A 99 12.19 -0.30 3.02
N PRO A 100 13.06 0.49 3.67
CA PRO A 100 12.67 1.31 4.82
C PRO A 100 11.72 2.47 4.49
N TRP A 101 11.70 2.92 3.24
CA TRP A 101 11.11 4.19 2.83
C TRP A 101 9.84 4.03 1.99
N VAL A 102 9.68 2.89 1.33
CA VAL A 102 8.61 2.67 0.35
C VAL A 102 7.57 1.69 0.87
N ARG A 103 6.29 2.01 0.72
CA ARG A 103 5.18 1.12 1.06
C ARG A 103 4.15 1.05 -0.06
N ALA A 104 3.52 -0.11 -0.22
CA ALA A 104 2.35 -0.24 -1.08
C ALA A 104 1.06 -0.17 -0.25
N PRO A 105 0.25 0.88 -0.42
CA PRO A 105 -0.98 1.00 0.34
C PRO A 105 -2.07 0.09 -0.24
N HIS A 106 -2.77 -0.63 0.63
CA HIS A 106 -3.91 -1.46 0.31
C HIS A 106 -5.08 -1.09 1.23
N SER A 107 -6.16 -0.59 0.63
CA SER A 107 -7.27 0.01 1.36
C SER A 107 -8.57 -0.76 1.17
N LYS A 108 -9.31 -0.98 2.25
CA LYS A 108 -10.68 -1.51 2.21
C LYS A 108 -11.59 -0.66 3.06
N PHE A 109 -12.74 -0.29 2.51
CA PHE A 109 -13.75 0.52 3.20
C PHE A 109 -15.13 -0.06 2.97
N ALA A 110 -15.93 -0.12 4.04
CA ALA A 110 -17.33 -0.49 3.92
C ALA A 110 -18.05 0.48 2.96
N PRO A 111 -19.04 0.02 2.16
CA PRO A 111 -19.71 0.83 1.14
C PRO A 111 -20.20 2.18 1.64
N ALA A 112 -20.77 2.21 2.86
CA ALA A 112 -21.27 3.43 3.48
C ALA A 112 -20.18 4.52 3.67
N TYR A 113 -18.90 4.13 3.76
CA TYR A 113 -17.76 5.01 4.03
C TYR A 113 -16.90 5.31 2.79
N GLN A 114 -17.21 4.70 1.65
CA GLN A 114 -16.53 4.98 0.39
C GLN A 114 -16.87 6.39 -0.13
N ARG A 115 -15.99 6.96 -0.96
CA ARG A 115 -16.11 8.31 -1.55
C ARG A 115 -16.20 9.45 -0.53
N ARG A 116 -15.80 9.23 0.72
CA ARG A 116 -15.73 10.25 1.79
C ARG A 116 -14.31 10.80 2.04
N GLY A 117 -13.36 10.51 1.16
CA GLY A 117 -11.97 10.97 1.31
C GLY A 117 -11.15 10.26 2.39
N LEU A 118 -11.65 9.17 2.99
CA LEU A 118 -10.93 8.46 4.06
C LEU A 118 -9.60 7.86 3.58
N ALA A 119 -9.60 7.13 2.46
CA ALA A 119 -8.38 6.58 1.87
C ALA A 119 -7.35 7.69 1.56
N ARG A 120 -7.80 8.79 0.95
CA ARG A 120 -6.95 9.96 0.68
C ARG A 120 -6.32 10.52 1.94
N SER A 121 -7.09 10.65 3.02
CA SER A 121 -6.60 11.17 4.30
C SER A 121 -5.53 10.25 4.91
N LEU A 122 -5.71 8.92 4.81
CA LEU A 122 -4.71 7.97 5.26
C LEU A 122 -3.42 8.00 4.41
N TYR A 123 -3.54 8.15 3.08
CA TYR A 123 -2.39 8.24 2.19
C TYR A 123 -1.60 9.52 2.48
N ARG A 124 -2.30 10.65 2.68
CA ARG A 124 -1.69 11.91 3.11
C ARG A 124 -0.98 11.77 4.44
N TRP A 125 -1.59 11.13 5.44
CA TRP A 125 -0.94 10.88 6.73
C TRP A 125 0.41 10.16 6.56
N ALA A 126 0.47 9.12 5.72
CA ALA A 126 1.71 8.41 5.44
C ALA A 126 2.74 9.27 4.69
N LEU A 127 2.30 9.97 3.64
CA LEU A 127 3.16 10.84 2.83
C LEU A 127 3.68 12.04 3.64
N ASP A 128 2.83 12.68 4.43
CA ASP A 128 3.21 13.79 5.33
C ASP A 128 4.18 13.32 6.43
N GLY A 129 4.08 12.05 6.85
CA GLY A 129 5.06 11.39 7.72
C GLY A 129 6.38 10.99 7.04
N GLY A 130 6.56 11.28 5.74
CA GLY A 130 7.80 11.02 5.00
C GLY A 130 7.91 9.64 4.36
N LEU A 131 6.87 8.80 4.44
CA LEU A 131 6.82 7.54 3.67
C LEU A 131 6.60 7.85 2.18
N CYS A 132 7.28 7.11 1.32
CA CYS A 132 6.99 7.11 -0.12
C CYS A 132 6.03 5.97 -0.44
N LEU A 133 5.08 6.21 -1.34
CA LEU A 133 4.09 5.21 -1.73
C LEU A 133 4.40 4.68 -3.12
N LEU A 134 4.29 3.36 -3.28
CA LEU A 134 4.38 2.69 -4.57
C LEU A 134 3.06 1.98 -4.87
N SER A 135 2.56 2.07 -6.10
CA SER A 135 1.31 1.41 -6.46
C SER A 135 1.45 -0.10 -6.54
N GLY A 136 0.32 -0.80 -6.70
CA GLY A 136 0.34 -2.18 -7.22
C GLY A 136 0.65 -2.23 -8.72
N ALA A 137 0.80 -3.44 -9.26
CA ALA A 137 1.02 -3.69 -10.68
C ALA A 137 -0.20 -3.34 -11.54
N ARG A 138 -1.38 -3.55 -10.98
CA ARG A 138 -2.66 -3.15 -11.55
C ARG A 138 -3.34 -2.23 -10.56
N GLN A 139 -3.97 -1.18 -11.07
CA GLN A 139 -4.78 -0.27 -10.29
C GLN A 139 -6.21 -0.32 -10.82
N SER A 140 -7.19 -0.35 -9.93
CA SER A 140 -8.56 -0.03 -10.31
C SER A 140 -8.65 1.45 -10.71
N ALA A 141 -9.69 1.82 -11.47
CA ALA A 141 -9.95 3.21 -11.83
C ALA A 141 -10.05 4.12 -10.58
N GLY A 142 -10.68 3.63 -9.50
CA GLY A 142 -10.78 4.33 -8.23
C GLY A 142 -9.44 4.53 -7.53
N ALA A 143 -8.56 3.51 -7.56
CA ALA A 143 -7.20 3.65 -7.06
C ALA A 143 -6.44 4.69 -7.90
N HIS A 144 -6.45 4.60 -9.23
CA HIS A 144 -5.77 5.56 -10.08
C HIS A 144 -6.24 7.01 -9.83
N ALA A 145 -7.55 7.23 -9.75
CA ALA A 145 -8.11 8.55 -9.44
C ALA A 145 -7.64 9.09 -8.07
N LEU A 146 -7.51 8.22 -7.07
CA LEU A 146 -6.95 8.60 -5.76
C LEU A 146 -5.49 9.07 -5.88
N TRP A 147 -4.66 8.35 -6.65
CA TRP A 147 -3.27 8.74 -6.88
C TRP A 147 -3.16 10.08 -7.61
N GLN A 148 -3.99 10.29 -8.64
CA GLN A 148 -4.05 11.57 -9.36
C GLN A 148 -4.49 12.72 -8.44
N ALA A 149 -5.42 12.49 -7.52
CA ALA A 149 -5.86 13.50 -6.55
C ALA A 149 -4.82 13.83 -5.46
N LEU A 150 -3.72 13.08 -5.38
CA LEU A 150 -2.57 13.33 -4.49
C LEU A 150 -1.42 14.03 -5.23
N ALA A 151 -1.28 13.82 -6.54
CA ALA A 151 -0.18 14.34 -7.34
C ALA A 151 0.05 15.88 -7.28
N PRO A 152 -0.98 16.74 -7.09
CA PRO A 152 -0.74 18.17 -6.90
C PRO A 152 0.02 18.52 -5.62
N ASP A 153 -0.05 17.67 -4.60
CA ASP A 153 0.51 17.93 -3.27
C ASP A 153 1.86 17.23 -3.03
N TYR A 154 2.20 16.23 -3.84
CA TYR A 154 3.36 15.35 -3.68
C TYR A 154 4.00 15.05 -5.04
N ALA A 155 5.32 15.07 -5.10
CA ALA A 155 6.04 14.68 -6.32
C ALA A 155 5.67 13.25 -6.73
N MET A 156 5.26 13.09 -7.98
CA MET A 156 4.69 11.87 -8.53
C MET A 156 5.31 11.54 -9.88
N GLY A 157 5.57 10.27 -10.13
CA GLY A 157 5.90 9.80 -11.47
C GLY A 157 5.89 8.28 -11.57
N TYR A 158 6.50 7.77 -12.62
CA TYR A 158 6.46 6.35 -12.97
C TYR A 158 7.83 5.72 -12.80
N VAL A 159 7.83 4.46 -12.36
CA VAL A 159 9.03 3.65 -12.20
C VAL A 159 8.82 2.25 -12.75
N ASP A 160 9.85 1.67 -13.35
CA ASP A 160 9.91 0.24 -13.64
C ASP A 160 10.54 -0.49 -12.44
N LEU A 161 9.86 -1.54 -11.95
CA LEU A 161 10.32 -2.37 -10.85
C LEU A 161 10.68 -3.78 -11.34
N ARG A 162 11.99 -4.04 -11.44
CA ARG A 162 12.54 -5.35 -11.84
C ARG A 162 13.75 -5.71 -11.01
N GLY A 163 13.88 -6.99 -10.65
CA GLY A 163 15.08 -7.49 -9.96
C GLY A 163 15.42 -6.76 -8.66
N LYS A 164 14.41 -6.22 -7.95
CA LYS A 164 14.56 -5.39 -6.74
C LYS A 164 15.15 -4.00 -6.95
N THR A 165 15.13 -3.53 -8.19
CA THR A 165 15.61 -2.20 -8.57
C THR A 165 14.45 -1.37 -9.11
N LEU A 166 14.38 -0.12 -8.66
CA LEU A 166 13.51 0.90 -9.22
C LEU A 166 14.30 1.65 -10.30
N THR A 167 13.71 1.79 -11.49
CA THR A 167 14.22 2.66 -12.55
C THR A 167 13.23 3.78 -12.79
N TRP A 168 13.68 5.02 -12.77
CA TRP A 168 12.83 6.18 -13.04
C TRP A 168 12.44 6.25 -14.52
N LEU A 169 11.14 6.34 -14.80
CA LEU A 169 10.61 6.43 -16.16
C LEU A 169 10.19 7.86 -16.54
N GLY A 170 10.09 8.76 -15.57
CA GLY A 170 9.62 10.13 -15.76
C GLY A 170 8.27 10.41 -15.11
N ASP A 171 7.87 11.67 -15.16
CA ASP A 171 6.58 12.15 -14.62
C ASP A 171 5.39 11.71 -15.47
N ALA A 172 5.65 11.33 -16.73
CA ALA A 172 4.66 10.82 -17.67
C ALA A 172 5.27 9.69 -18.51
N VAL A 173 4.43 8.72 -18.87
CA VAL A 173 4.76 7.60 -19.76
C VAL A 173 3.60 7.37 -20.71
N ASP A 174 3.86 6.71 -21.86
CA ASP A 174 2.80 6.32 -22.78
C ASP A 174 1.87 5.25 -22.17
N ALA A 175 0.71 5.01 -22.80
CA ALA A 175 -0.28 4.06 -22.30
C ALA A 175 0.27 2.63 -22.21
N ALA A 176 1.06 2.20 -23.20
CA ALA A 176 1.62 0.85 -23.23
C ALA A 176 2.61 0.61 -22.07
N THR A 177 3.44 1.61 -21.77
CA THR A 177 4.36 1.61 -20.64
C THR A 177 3.60 1.66 -19.33
N ARG A 178 2.58 2.52 -19.21
CA ARG A 178 1.74 2.64 -18.01
C ARG A 178 1.04 1.33 -17.66
N ASP A 179 0.56 0.61 -18.67
CA ASP A 179 -0.16 -0.66 -18.52
C ASP A 179 0.79 -1.86 -18.39
N GLY A 180 2.10 -1.62 -18.45
CA GLY A 180 3.15 -2.62 -18.29
C GLY A 180 3.17 -3.24 -16.89
N LEU A 181 3.35 -4.57 -16.81
CA LEU A 181 3.32 -5.34 -15.56
C LEU A 181 4.31 -4.87 -14.49
N HIS A 182 5.43 -4.27 -14.89
CA HIS A 182 6.49 -3.80 -14.00
C HIS A 182 6.41 -2.31 -13.69
N THR A 183 5.55 -1.58 -14.38
CA THR A 183 5.38 -0.14 -14.18
C THR A 183 4.59 0.09 -12.91
N ARG A 184 5.05 1.04 -12.10
CA ARG A 184 4.39 1.48 -10.87
C ARG A 184 4.32 2.99 -10.87
N MET A 185 3.31 3.53 -10.20
CA MET A 185 3.31 4.93 -9.79
C MET A 185 4.09 5.05 -8.48
N LEU A 186 4.88 6.11 -8.35
CA LEU A 186 5.62 6.49 -7.16
C LEU A 186 5.13 7.87 -6.69
N LEU A 187 4.80 7.98 -5.41
CA LEU A 187 4.56 9.26 -4.72
C LEU A 187 5.64 9.44 -3.65
N LEU A 188 6.32 10.58 -3.66
CA LEU A 188 7.32 10.90 -2.66
C LEU A 188 6.68 11.57 -1.44
N GLY A 189 7.02 11.07 -0.25
CA GLY A 189 6.60 11.69 1.01
C GLY A 189 7.23 13.06 1.21
N ARG A 190 6.65 13.87 2.10
CA ARG A 190 7.21 15.16 2.52
C ARG A 190 8.65 14.99 2.99
N GLY A 191 9.49 15.96 2.62
CA GLY A 191 10.92 15.95 2.93
C GLY A 191 11.79 15.26 1.89
N TRP A 192 11.21 14.55 0.91
CA TRP A 192 11.97 13.97 -0.19
C TRP A 192 12.00 14.88 -1.42
N THR A 193 13.19 15.01 -2.02
CA THR A 193 13.34 15.32 -3.44
C THR A 193 13.56 14.03 -4.21
N LEU A 194 13.30 14.05 -5.52
CA LEU A 194 13.57 12.90 -6.39
C LEU A 194 15.05 12.49 -6.32
N GLU A 195 15.97 13.45 -6.44
CA GLU A 195 17.41 13.22 -6.36
C GLU A 195 17.83 12.57 -5.03
N ALA A 196 17.36 13.09 -3.89
CA ALA A 196 17.67 12.53 -2.58
C ALA A 196 17.11 11.11 -2.44
N PHE A 197 15.91 10.86 -2.95
CA PHE A 197 15.31 9.54 -2.96
C PHE A 197 16.12 8.56 -3.83
N MET A 198 16.54 8.97 -5.04
CA MET A 198 17.40 8.19 -5.92
C MET A 198 18.72 7.82 -5.25
N ALA A 199 19.42 8.82 -4.72
CA ALA A 199 20.69 8.63 -4.02
C ALA A 199 20.55 7.70 -2.81
N ARG A 200 19.45 7.80 -2.05
CA ARG A 200 19.23 6.94 -0.87
C ARG A 200 18.90 5.51 -1.25
N THR A 201 17.97 5.33 -2.19
CA THR A 201 17.39 4.02 -2.54
C THR A 201 18.21 3.24 -3.55
N GLY A 202 19.09 3.90 -4.30
CA GLY A 202 19.78 3.32 -5.45
C GLY A 202 18.89 3.23 -6.70
N MET A 203 17.79 3.98 -6.74
CA MET A 203 17.02 4.21 -7.97
C MET A 203 17.85 5.07 -8.93
N TYR A 204 17.75 4.78 -10.22
CA TYR A 204 18.42 5.51 -11.30
C TYR A 204 17.48 5.78 -12.46
#